data_AF-A0A0D7WY19-F1
#
_entry.id   AF-A0A0D7WY19-F1
#
_cell.length_a   1.000
_cell.length_b   1.000
_cell.length_c   1.000
_cell.angle_alpha   90.00
_cell.angle_beta   90.00
_cell.angle_gamma   90.00
#
_symmetry.space_group_name_H-M   'P 1'
#
loop_
_entity.id
_entity.type
_entity.pdbx_description
1 polymer ?
#
loop_
_entity_poly.entity_id
_entity_poly.type
_entity_poly.pdbx_seq_one_letter_code
_entity_poly.pdbx_strand_id
1 'polypeptide(L)'
;MSGIARKVNKYGRITIPIEIRKLLDIDTETDLELLEIENGISLTRITGNSCVFCCSLNHLIAFKRKVICIHCAKQIKRTPLPNEEASAPMR
;
A
#
# COMPACT_ATOMS: atom_id res chain seq x y z
N MET A 1 -14.73 18.03 -17.16
CA MET A 1 -14.22 16.90 -17.97
C MET A 1 -15.35 15.90 -18.14
N SER A 2 -15.65 15.47 -19.37
CA SER A 2 -16.66 14.43 -19.61
C SER A 2 -16.06 13.07 -19.26
N GLY A 3 -16.76 12.28 -18.44
CA GLY A 3 -16.32 10.93 -18.06
C GLY A 3 -16.36 9.97 -19.25
N ILE A 4 -15.38 9.07 -19.33
CA ILE A 4 -15.35 8.01 -20.36
C ILE A 4 -15.99 6.75 -19.79
N ALA A 5 -17.13 6.34 -20.34
CA ALA A 5 -17.78 5.09 -19.96
C ALA A 5 -17.07 3.89 -20.61
N ARG A 6 -16.85 2.83 -19.83
CA ARG A 6 -16.34 1.53 -20.29
C ARG A 6 -17.16 0.41 -19.65
N LYS A 7 -17.56 -0.58 -20.46
CA LYS A 7 -18.24 -1.77 -19.95
C LYS A 7 -17.23 -2.69 -19.29
N VAL A 8 -17.64 -3.29 -18.17
CA VAL A 8 -16.91 -4.38 -17.53
C VAL A 8 -17.13 -5.64 -18.34
N ASN A 9 -16.08 -6.43 -18.58
CA ASN A 9 -16.22 -7.69 -19.31
C ASN A 9 -16.71 -8.83 -18.39
N LYS A 10 -16.94 -10.01 -18.97
CA LYS A 10 -17.41 -11.20 -18.23
C LYS A 10 -16.48 -11.71 -17.12
N TYR A 11 -15.26 -11.19 -17.04
CA TYR A 11 -14.25 -11.53 -16.03
C TYR A 11 -14.06 -10.42 -14.99
N GLY A 12 -14.90 -9.37 -14.99
CA GLY A 12 -14.76 -8.26 -14.06
C GLY A 12 -13.66 -7.25 -14.41
N ARG A 13 -13.05 -7.33 -15.59
CA ARG A 13 -11.95 -6.43 -15.99
C ARG A 13 -12.48 -5.19 -16.73
N ILE A 14 -11.83 -4.05 -16.48
CA ILE A 14 -12.02 -2.79 -17.20
C ILE A 14 -10.74 -2.41 -17.93
N THR A 15 -10.85 -1.79 -19.10
CA THR A 15 -9.69 -1.31 -19.87
C THR A 15 -9.44 0.16 -19.58
N ILE A 16 -8.23 0.49 -19.15
CA ILE A 16 -7.76 1.88 -19.01
C ILE A 16 -7.32 2.38 -20.40
N PRO A 17 -7.94 3.45 -20.94
CA PRO A 17 -7.56 4.02 -22.24
C PRO A 17 -6.08 4.40 -22.29
N ILE A 18 -5.47 4.33 -23.48
CA ILE A 18 -4.03 4.59 -23.65
C ILE A 18 -3.65 6.02 -23.26
N GLU A 19 -4.55 6.97 -23.44
CA GLU A 19 -4.36 8.38 -23.09
C GLU A 19 -4.21 8.54 -21.57
N ILE A 20 -5.06 7.87 -20.80
CA ILE A 20 -5.01 7.88 -19.34
C ILE A 20 -3.77 7.13 -18.83
N ARG A 21 -3.42 6.00 -19.46
CA ARG A 21 -2.19 5.26 -19.13
C ARG A 21 -0.94 6.12 -19.30
N LYS A 22 -0.82 6.84 -20.42
CA LYS A 22 0.30 7.76 -20.67
C LYS A 22 0.31 8.93 -19.69
N LEU A 23 -0.86 9.49 -19.37
CA LEU A 23 -0.97 10.62 -18.44
C LEU A 23 -0.56 10.25 -17.01
N LEU A 24 -0.90 9.04 -16.57
CA LEU A 24 -0.65 8.55 -15.21
C LEU A 24 0.61 7.68 -15.07
N ASP A 25 1.33 7.47 -16.19
CA ASP A 25 2.50 6.60 -16.27
C ASP A 25 2.21 5.17 -15.78
N ILE A 26 1.16 4.56 -16.34
CA ILE A 26 0.71 3.21 -16.04
C ILE A 26 1.10 2.28 -17.19
N ASP A 27 1.97 1.33 -16.90
CA ASP A 27 2.37 0.24 -17.79
C ASP A 27 1.89 -1.13 -17.28
N THR A 28 2.25 -2.22 -17.94
CA THR A 28 1.78 -3.57 -17.63
C THR A 28 2.21 -4.10 -16.26
N GLU A 29 3.28 -3.56 -15.67
CA GLU A 29 3.79 -3.94 -14.35
C GLU A 29 3.51 -2.88 -13.27
N THR A 30 2.70 -1.87 -13.57
CA THR A 30 2.38 -0.82 -12.60
C THR A 30 1.36 -1.31 -11.58
N ASP A 31 1.75 -1.32 -10.30
CA ASP A 31 0.84 -1.59 -9.20
C ASP A 31 -0.14 -0.42 -8.99
N LEU A 32 -1.43 -0.76 -8.98
CA LEU A 32 -2.53 0.16 -8.69
C LEU A 32 -3.24 -0.30 -7.42
N GLU A 33 -3.45 0.64 -6.50
CA GLU A 33 -4.29 0.43 -5.33
C GLU A 33 -5.75 0.74 -5.70
N LEU A 34 -6.66 -0.18 -5.33
CA LEU A 34 -8.10 -0.03 -5.50
C LEU A 34 -8.74 0.26 -4.15
N LEU A 35 -9.38 1.42 -4.04
CA LEU A 35 -10.02 1.89 -2.81
C LEU A 35 -11.51 2.12 -3.05
N GLU A 36 -12.35 1.63 -2.14
CA GLU A 36 -13.78 1.92 -2.13
C GLU A 36 -14.04 3.34 -1.60
N ILE A 37 -14.94 4.07 -2.26
CA ILE A 37 -15.42 5.40 -1.85
C ILE A 37 -16.96 5.43 -1.94
N GLU A 38 -17.60 6.43 -1.33
CA GLU A 38 -19.06 6.50 -1.14
C GLU A 38 -19.91 6.09 -2.36
N ASN A 39 -19.50 6.46 -3.58
CA ASN A 39 -20.23 6.17 -4.81
C ASN A 39 -19.36 5.53 -5.91
N GLY A 40 -18.32 4.78 -5.56
CA GLY A 40 -17.51 4.11 -6.57
C GLY A 40 -16.17 3.57 -6.09
N ILE A 41 -15.24 3.49 -7.02
CA ILE A 41 -13.87 3.03 -6.78
C ILE A 41 -12.88 4.12 -7.19
N SER A 42 -11.85 4.31 -6.37
CA SER A 42 -10.67 5.10 -6.71
C SER A 42 -9.52 4.17 -7.07
N LEU A 43 -8.81 4.50 -8.15
CA LEU A 43 -7.61 3.81 -8.59
C LEU A 43 -6.44 4.77 -8.43
N THR A 44 -5.50 4.42 -7.56
CA THR A 44 -4.32 5.25 -7.26
C THR A 44 -3.06 4.49 -7.62
N ARG A 45 -2.13 5.13 -8.34
CA ARG A 45 -0.81 4.54 -8.59
C ARG A 45 -0.05 4.43 -7.28
N ILE A 46 0.48 3.25 -6.98
CA ILE A 46 1.35 3.09 -5.82
C ILE A 46 2.64 3.88 -6.07
N THR A 47 2.78 5.00 -5.37
CA THR A 47 3.85 5.98 -5.57
C THR A 47 4.59 6.19 -4.26
N GLY A 48 5.41 5.21 -3.88
CA GLY A 48 6.26 5.34 -2.71
C GLY A 48 6.74 4.02 -2.17
N ASN A 49 7.73 4.10 -1.28
CA ASN A 49 8.14 2.96 -0.48
C ASN A 49 6.97 2.55 0.42
N SER A 50 6.38 1.39 0.17
CA SER A 50 5.39 0.81 1.07
C SER A 50 6.06 0.29 2.35
N CYS A 51 5.26 0.06 3.39
CA CYS A 51 5.77 -0.59 4.60
C CYS A 51 6.40 -1.94 4.23
N VAL A 52 7.67 -2.15 4.58
CA VAL A 52 8.38 -3.39 4.19
C VAL A 52 7.76 -4.68 4.73
N PHE A 53 6.89 -4.57 5.74
CA PHE A 53 6.30 -5.72 6.43
C PHE A 53 4.87 -6.02 5.97
N CYS A 54 4.06 -5.00 5.67
CA CYS A 54 2.64 -5.18 5.37
C CYS A 54 2.17 -4.46 4.10
N CYS A 55 3.09 -3.85 3.34
CA CYS A 55 2.82 -3.10 2.12
C CYS A 55 1.85 -1.91 2.26
N SER A 56 1.51 -1.50 3.49
CA SER A 56 0.67 -0.32 3.71
C SER A 56 1.35 0.95 3.18
N LEU A 57 0.56 1.83 2.57
CA LEU A 57 0.97 3.17 2.14
C LEU A 57 0.62 4.26 3.16
N ASN A 58 -0.10 3.89 4.22
CA ASN A 58 -0.60 4.81 5.23
C ASN A 58 0.36 4.91 6.41
N HIS A 59 0.50 6.12 6.96
CA HIS A 59 1.27 6.39 8.18
C HIS A 59 2.67 5.80 8.15
N LEU A 60 3.38 6.09 7.06
CA LEU A 60 4.72 5.63 6.79
C LEU A 60 5.75 6.48 7.53
N ILE A 61 6.71 5.81 8.17
CA ILE A 61 7.89 6.43 8.75
C ILE A 61 9.15 5.86 8.08
N ALA A 62 10.10 6.73 7.76
CA ALA A 62 11.40 6.33 7.25
C ALA A 62 12.28 5.85 8.41
N PHE A 63 12.82 4.65 8.31
CA PHE A 63 13.80 4.11 9.24
C PHE A 63 15.00 3.55 8.48
N LYS A 64 16.16 4.20 8.65
CA LYS A 64 17.35 3.95 7.82
C LYS A 64 16.99 4.08 6.32
N ARG A 65 17.28 3.06 5.51
CA ARG A 65 16.99 3.01 4.06
C ARG A 65 15.67 2.28 3.73
N LYS A 66 14.80 2.07 4.72
CA LYS A 66 13.53 1.35 4.57
C LYS A 66 12.39 2.20 5.13
N VAL A 67 11.17 1.86 4.73
CA VAL A 67 9.97 2.56 5.16
C VAL A 67 9.04 1.57 5.86
N ILE A 68 8.53 1.93 7.03
CA ILE A 68 7.71 1.08 7.88
C ILE A 68 6.48 1.87 8.32
N CYS A 69 5.30 1.24 8.38
CA CYS A 69 4.11 1.92 8.92
C CYS A 69 4.13 1.91 10.46
N ILE A 70 3.43 2.87 11.08
CA ILE A 70 3.32 2.98 12.55
C ILE A 70 2.84 1.67 13.19
N HIS A 71 1.93 0.93 12.54
CA HIS A 71 1.41 -0.34 13.06
C HIS A 71 2.53 -1.39 13.21
N CYS A 72 3.30 -1.64 12.15
CA CYS A 72 4.41 -2.58 12.18
C CYS A 72 5.52 -2.11 13.14
N ALA A 73 5.81 -0.81 13.20
CA ALA A 73 6.78 -0.27 14.15
C ALA A 73 6.38 -0.54 15.62
N LYS A 74 5.08 -0.39 15.95
CA LYS A 74 4.55 -0.71 17.29
C LYS A 74 4.63 -2.20 17.60
N GLN A 75 4.37 -3.06 16.61
CA GLN A 75 4.48 -4.52 16.79
C GLN A 75 5.94 -4.92 17.06
N ILE A 76 6.90 -4.42 16.28
CA ILE A 76 8.33 -4.69 16.49
C ILE A 76 8.78 -4.29 17.88
N LYS A 77 8.35 -3.10 18.37
CA LYS A 77 8.67 -2.66 19.73
C LYS A 77 8.13 -3.61 20.82
N ARG A 78 7.03 -4.31 20.55
CA ARG A 78 6.41 -5.27 21.48
C ARG A 78 6.96 -6.69 21.34
N THR A 79 7.67 -6.99 20.26
CA THR A 79 8.24 -8.32 20.04
C THR A 79 9.46 -8.50 20.94
N PRO A 80 9.45 -9.48 21.87
CA PRO A 80 10.61 -9.78 22.69
C PRO A 80 11.75 -10.31 21.80
N LEU A 81 12.96 -9.81 22.02
CA LEU A 81 14.15 -10.30 21.33
C LEU A 81 14.56 -11.65 21.95
N PRO A 82 14.99 -12.63 21.14
CA PRO A 82 15.20 -14.01 21.59
C PRO A 82 16.38 -14.24 22.57
N ASN A 83 16.86 -13.25 23.33
CA ASN A 83 17.90 -13.41 24.36
C ASN A 83 17.80 -12.40 25.54
N GLU A 84 16.60 -11.94 25.92
CA GLU A 84 16.39 -11.19 27.18
C GLU A 84 15.58 -11.98 28.22
N GLU A 85 15.83 -13.29 28.32
CA GLU A 85 15.49 -14.08 29.51
C GLU A 85 16.73 -14.27 30.39
N ALA A 86 17.31 -13.18 30.90
CA ALA A 86 18.31 -13.26 31.97
C ALA A 86 18.50 -11.96 32.76
N SER A 87 17.42 -11.29 33.17
CA SER A 87 17.41 -10.47 34.41
C SER A 87 16.04 -9.82 34.62
N ALA A 88 15.05 -10.61 35.05
CA ALA A 88 13.96 -10.03 35.82
C ALA A 88 14.52 -9.64 37.21
N PRO A 89 14.44 -8.39 37.68
CA PRO A 89 14.60 -8.12 39.09
C PRO A 89 13.39 -8.71 39.81
N MET A 90 13.69 -9.66 40.70
CA MET A 90 12.77 -10.22 41.67
C MET A 90 12.23 -9.08 42.56
N ARG A 91 10.93 -8.79 42.47
CA ARG A 91 10.13 -8.22 43.55
C ARG A 91 8.73 -8.80 43.50
#